data_AF-A0A9W7GU50-F1
#
_entry.id   AF-A0A9W7GU50-F1
#
_cell.length_a   1.000
_cell.length_b   1.000
_cell.length_c   1.000
_cell.angle_alpha   90.00
_cell.angle_beta   90.00
_cell.angle_gamma   90.00
#
_symmetry.space_group_name_H-M   'P 1'
#
loop_
_entity.id
_entity.type
_entity.pdbx_description
1 polymer ?
#
loop_
_entity_poly.entity_id
_entity_poly.type
_entity_poly.pdbx_seq_one_letter_code
_entity_poly.pdbx_strand_id
1 'polypeptide(L)'
;MAKLISSLFLPSIVTGRRNLYNFYSTLPFSANTIATHIEALSRRNPKNCDRFDNVDDALSLFHEMIEKYPKPSIVEFTKLLAPIVRMKHYAVVVSMCSQMELFGVPHNVYSFSILINCFCRLGRIDFGLSLLGKMLKLGVHPDVVTFSTLINGLCKQNKLAQAVSLFDEMVEKGYQPTLIVYSTILDGLCKTGNTDRAVRFLRMMEERGFKPNIVAYGTVIDCLCKNGLLKEALDLFSELKVKGNRPDIVIYNCLLHAMCNLGQQKEVMGLLIKMRENDISLNIVTYNILIDAYCKKGMISEALDTIDTMRKQGIEPDVVTYSILVDMYCKEGMVSKAEDIVDTMRKQGIEPDVVIYNALIDGHCLQNEMDKARAVFPLMIQNGCAPNIHSYSIMINGYCKAKRLDKAMELFHEISRTGPTPNTVTYNTLMRGMFQLGRVSAACELLKVMLASGQVPSLFTYSILLDGFCKSGKLYEAMRVFQAMRNSGLELNIIFYNILIDGMCKIGHIEVAERMFNELSVNGLKPSVYTYNIMINGLCKEGLPDEAYQLFRRMGDNDCFPDSICYNVMIQGFFRNSSTSKATELLAEMVDKGISADFCTATLYVNLLLRPDNSILI
;
A
#
# COMPACT_ATOMS: atom_id res chain seq x y z
N MET A 1 -26.28 27.50 15.60
CA MET A 1 -24.95 27.77 15.00
C MET A 1 -23.76 27.09 15.70
N ALA A 2 -23.88 26.53 16.92
CA ALA A 2 -22.77 25.84 17.61
C ALA A 2 -22.76 24.29 17.53
N LYS A 3 -23.64 23.66 16.74
CA LYS A 3 -23.66 22.20 16.47
C LYS A 3 -23.29 21.86 15.02
N LEU A 4 -22.34 22.60 14.45
CA LEU A 4 -22.00 22.59 13.02
C LEU A 4 -20.61 22.01 12.70
N ILE A 5 -19.89 21.57 13.74
CA ILE A 5 -18.61 20.89 13.64
C ILE A 5 -18.70 19.77 14.66
N SER A 6 -18.70 18.51 14.22
CA SER A 6 -18.63 17.38 15.16
C SER A 6 -17.42 17.55 16.10
N SER A 7 -17.49 17.01 17.32
CA SER A 7 -16.39 17.09 18.29
C SER A 7 -15.05 16.55 17.75
N LEU A 8 -15.10 15.72 16.69
CA LEU A 8 -13.95 15.13 16.02
C LEU A 8 -13.13 16.11 15.16
N PHE A 9 -13.75 17.14 14.56
CA PHE A 9 -13.03 18.08 13.68
C PHE A 9 -12.58 19.37 14.37
N LEU A 10 -13.11 19.67 15.56
CA LEU A 10 -12.73 20.84 16.35
C LEU A 10 -11.21 20.94 16.59
N PRO A 11 -10.47 19.85 16.95
CA PRO A 11 -9.02 19.92 17.12
C PRO A 11 -8.30 20.31 15.81
N SER A 12 -8.63 19.65 14.70
CA SER A 12 -8.02 19.88 13.37
C SER A 12 -8.32 21.28 12.82
N ILE A 13 -9.52 21.80 13.09
CA ILE A 13 -9.92 23.16 12.70
C ILE A 13 -9.21 24.20 13.57
N VAL A 14 -9.01 23.94 14.86
CA VAL A 14 -8.31 24.86 15.76
C VAL A 14 -6.80 24.91 15.45
N THR A 15 -6.14 23.75 15.27
CA THR A 15 -4.73 23.70 14.84
C THR A 15 -4.54 24.26 13.44
N GLY A 16 -5.40 23.89 12.50
CA GLY A 16 -5.36 24.43 11.13
C GLY A 16 -5.58 25.94 11.09
N ARG A 17 -6.49 26.51 11.89
CA ARG A 17 -6.71 27.97 11.97
C ARG A 17 -5.49 28.73 12.52
N ARG A 18 -4.85 28.22 13.59
CA ARG A 18 -3.63 28.81 14.16
C ARG A 18 -2.46 28.75 13.17
N ASN A 19 -2.36 27.64 12.44
CA ASN A 19 -1.33 27.43 11.43
C ASN A 19 -1.60 28.17 10.11
N LEU A 20 -2.87 28.46 9.75
CA LEU A 20 -3.22 29.16 8.52
C LEU A 20 -2.77 30.62 8.61
N TYR A 21 -2.98 31.24 9.77
CA TYR A 21 -2.50 32.59 10.07
C TYR A 21 -0.96 32.68 9.97
N ASN A 22 -0.25 31.70 10.53
CA ASN A 22 1.22 31.61 10.42
C ASN A 22 1.69 31.21 9.01
N PHE A 23 0.91 30.44 8.26
CA PHE A 23 1.26 30.06 6.89
C PHE A 23 1.21 31.28 5.97
N TYR A 24 0.16 32.11 6.09
CA TYR A 24 0.05 33.36 5.35
C TYR A 24 1.20 34.34 5.66
N SER A 25 1.75 34.33 6.88
CA SER A 25 2.92 35.15 7.22
C SER A 25 4.27 34.58 6.74
N THR A 26 4.31 33.33 6.25
CA THR A 26 5.53 32.64 5.78
C THR A 26 5.58 32.42 4.26
N LEU A 27 4.56 32.85 3.51
CA LEU A 27 4.59 32.75 2.04
C LEU A 27 5.72 33.64 1.47
N PRO A 28 6.54 33.18 0.51
CA PRO A 28 7.80 33.85 0.14
C PRO A 28 7.67 35.19 -0.60
N PHE A 29 6.45 35.67 -0.85
CA PHE A 29 6.23 36.87 -1.65
C PHE A 29 6.07 38.09 -0.75
N SER A 30 7.17 38.50 -0.14
CA SER A 30 7.28 39.83 0.46
C SER A 30 7.10 40.91 -0.63
N ALA A 31 6.50 42.04 -0.26
CA ALA A 31 6.21 43.17 -1.15
C ALA A 31 7.43 43.69 -1.94
N ASN A 32 8.66 43.38 -1.51
CA ASN A 32 9.89 43.86 -2.14
C ASN A 32 10.31 43.10 -3.41
N THR A 33 9.95 41.82 -3.57
CA THR A 33 10.29 41.05 -4.79
C THR A 33 9.38 41.43 -5.96
N ILE A 34 8.16 41.88 -5.65
CA ILE A 34 7.15 42.33 -6.60
C ILE A 34 7.58 43.64 -7.28
N ALA A 35 8.19 44.58 -6.54
CA ALA A 35 8.70 45.84 -7.08
C ALA A 35 9.75 45.62 -8.18
N THR A 36 10.65 44.64 -8.01
CA THR A 36 11.66 44.29 -9.03
C THR A 36 11.11 43.58 -10.26
N HIS A 37 9.95 42.92 -10.16
CA HIS A 37 9.29 42.29 -11.32
C HIS A 37 8.36 43.26 -12.07
N ILE A 38 7.84 44.30 -11.40
CA ILE A 38 7.01 45.37 -11.99
C ILE A 38 7.81 46.20 -13.00
N GLU A 39 9.10 46.48 -12.74
CA GLU A 39 9.97 47.19 -13.70
C GLU A 39 10.20 46.40 -15.00
N ALA A 40 10.11 45.07 -14.97
CA ALA A 40 10.32 44.22 -16.14
C ALA A 40 9.09 44.11 -17.06
N LEU A 41 7.89 44.46 -16.59
CA LEU A 41 6.61 44.15 -17.26
C LEU A 41 5.88 45.36 -17.87
N SER A 42 6.45 46.58 -17.80
CA SER A 42 5.85 47.80 -18.37
C SER A 42 5.83 47.87 -19.92
N ARG A 43 5.94 46.73 -20.62
CA ARG A 43 5.90 46.64 -22.09
C ARG A 43 5.15 45.41 -22.57
N ARG A 44 3.83 45.37 -22.45
CA ARG A 44 2.94 44.62 -23.38
C ARG A 44 1.47 44.93 -23.12
N ASN A 45 0.73 45.19 -24.20
CA ASN A 45 -0.70 45.48 -24.20
C ASN A 45 -1.54 44.22 -23.89
N PRO A 46 -2.65 44.34 -23.14
CA PRO A 46 -3.49 43.20 -22.76
C PRO A 46 -4.41 42.77 -23.91
N LYS A 47 -4.55 41.45 -24.09
CA LYS A 47 -5.64 40.82 -24.85
C LYS A 47 -6.51 40.00 -23.89
N ASN A 48 -7.81 40.05 -24.13
CA ASN A 48 -8.96 39.38 -23.50
C ASN A 48 -8.71 38.33 -22.39
N CYS A 49 -9.53 38.45 -21.34
CA CYS A 49 -9.58 37.67 -20.10
C CYS A 49 -9.80 36.14 -20.22
N ASP A 50 -9.85 35.57 -21.44
CA ASP A 50 -10.33 34.20 -21.66
C ASP A 50 -9.24 33.16 -21.99
N ARG A 51 -8.00 33.56 -22.33
CA ARG A 51 -6.90 32.61 -22.58
C ARG A 51 -5.52 33.21 -22.25
N PHE A 52 -4.90 32.72 -21.20
CA PHE A 52 -3.46 32.88 -20.93
C PHE A 52 -2.85 31.49 -20.77
N ASP A 53 -1.70 31.26 -21.41
CA ASP A 53 -0.96 29.98 -21.38
C ASP A 53 0.16 29.97 -20.33
N ASN A 54 0.43 31.12 -19.70
CA ASN A 54 1.46 31.30 -18.67
C ASN A 54 0.88 31.87 -17.37
N VAL A 55 1.43 31.43 -16.24
CA VAL A 55 1.07 31.90 -14.89
C VAL A 55 1.45 33.37 -14.70
N ASP A 56 2.51 33.85 -15.34
CA ASP A 56 2.95 35.25 -15.20
C ASP A 56 1.95 36.25 -15.81
N ASP A 57 1.31 35.88 -16.92
CA ASP A 57 0.24 36.68 -17.53
C ASP A 57 -0.99 36.70 -16.62
N ALA A 58 -1.31 35.56 -15.99
CA ALA A 58 -2.39 35.45 -15.01
C ALA A 58 -2.14 36.30 -13.77
N LEU A 59 -0.89 36.34 -13.29
CA LEU A 59 -0.46 37.19 -12.18
C LEU A 59 -0.58 38.66 -12.56
N SER A 60 -0.13 39.04 -13.76
CA SER A 60 -0.22 40.43 -14.24
C SER A 60 -1.67 40.92 -14.28
N LEU A 61 -2.58 40.11 -14.85
CA LEU A 61 -4.02 40.40 -14.87
C LEU A 61 -4.62 40.48 -13.46
N PHE A 62 -4.18 39.63 -12.52
CA PHE A 62 -4.65 39.68 -11.15
C PHE A 62 -4.26 40.98 -10.43
N HIS A 63 -3.03 41.47 -10.63
CA HIS A 63 -2.59 42.74 -10.06
C HIS A 63 -3.41 43.90 -10.65
N GLU A 64 -3.62 43.92 -11.97
CA GLU A 64 -4.47 44.92 -12.63
C GLU A 64 -5.91 44.89 -12.07
N MET A 65 -6.44 43.69 -11.78
CA MET A 65 -7.76 43.53 -11.18
C MET A 65 -7.84 44.04 -9.73
N ILE A 66 -6.78 43.88 -8.93
CA ILE A 66 -6.74 44.37 -7.54
C ILE A 66 -6.66 45.90 -7.47
N GLU A 67 -5.97 46.52 -8.42
CA GLU A 67 -5.77 47.98 -8.47
C GLU A 67 -6.97 48.75 -9.03
N LYS A 68 -7.90 48.07 -9.73
CA LYS A 68 -9.11 48.69 -10.30
C LYS A 68 -10.11 49.14 -9.24
N TYR A 69 -10.68 50.34 -9.45
CA TYR A 69 -11.81 50.85 -8.69
C TYR A 69 -12.95 51.32 -9.63
N PRO A 70 -14.20 50.83 -9.47
CA PRO A 70 -14.64 49.83 -8.50
C PRO A 70 -14.03 48.45 -8.77
N LYS A 71 -13.85 47.66 -7.70
CA LYS A 71 -13.20 46.35 -7.79
C LYS A 71 -14.02 45.37 -8.67
N PRO A 72 -13.34 44.54 -9.48
CA PRO A 72 -13.95 43.41 -10.18
C PRO A 72 -14.78 42.51 -9.27
N SER A 73 -15.82 41.89 -9.83
CA SER A 73 -16.63 40.95 -9.06
C SER A 73 -15.83 39.70 -8.69
N ILE A 74 -16.18 39.04 -7.58
CA ILE A 74 -15.57 37.75 -7.17
C ILE A 74 -15.64 36.70 -8.29
N VAL A 75 -16.63 36.77 -9.17
CA VAL A 75 -16.78 35.87 -10.32
C VAL A 75 -15.62 36.03 -11.30
N GLU A 76 -15.19 37.25 -11.59
CA GLU A 76 -14.06 37.53 -12.50
C GLU A 76 -12.76 37.00 -11.91
N PHE A 77 -12.55 37.19 -10.60
CA PHE A 77 -11.40 36.57 -9.91
C PHE A 77 -11.45 35.04 -10.01
N THR A 78 -12.60 34.40 -9.81
CA THR A 78 -12.69 32.94 -9.90
C THR A 78 -12.46 32.40 -11.32
N LYS A 79 -12.83 33.15 -12.36
CA LYS A 79 -12.50 32.83 -13.75
C LYS A 79 -10.99 32.84 -14.00
N LEU A 80 -10.26 33.73 -13.35
CA LEU A 80 -8.80 33.80 -13.41
C LEU A 80 -8.13 32.66 -12.62
N LEU A 81 -8.65 32.31 -11.45
CA LEU A 81 -8.06 31.28 -10.59
C LEU A 81 -8.21 29.86 -11.17
N ALA A 82 -9.34 29.55 -11.82
CA ALA A 82 -9.63 28.19 -12.29
C ALA A 82 -8.63 27.64 -13.34
N PRO A 83 -8.17 28.41 -14.35
CA PRO A 83 -7.09 28.02 -15.25
C PRO A 83 -5.76 27.75 -14.51
N ILE A 84 -5.37 28.58 -13.55
CA ILE A 84 -4.13 28.43 -12.78
C ILE A 84 -4.15 27.10 -11.98
N VAL A 85 -5.32 26.71 -11.46
CA VAL A 85 -5.53 25.40 -10.83
C VAL A 85 -5.34 24.25 -11.82
N ARG A 86 -5.81 24.39 -13.07
CA ARG A 86 -5.61 23.38 -14.13
C ARG A 86 -4.14 23.24 -14.52
N MET A 87 -3.38 24.34 -14.47
CA MET A 87 -1.93 24.35 -14.66
C MET A 87 -1.15 23.80 -13.44
N LYS A 88 -1.84 23.36 -12.37
CA LYS A 88 -1.27 22.79 -11.14
C LYS A 88 -0.47 23.75 -10.27
N HIS A 89 -0.58 25.06 -10.47
CA HIS A 89 0.08 26.08 -9.63
C HIS A 89 -0.75 26.42 -8.37
N TYR A 90 -1.02 25.41 -7.54
CA TYR A 90 -1.91 25.53 -6.39
C TYR A 90 -1.43 26.54 -5.33
N ALA A 91 -0.12 26.64 -5.11
CA ALA A 91 0.45 27.58 -4.15
C ALA A 91 0.24 29.05 -4.56
N VAL A 92 0.29 29.33 -5.86
CA VAL A 92 0.04 30.66 -6.43
C VAL A 92 -1.42 31.06 -6.19
N VAL A 93 -2.36 30.16 -6.46
CA VAL A 93 -3.79 30.37 -6.21
C VAL A 93 -4.08 30.65 -4.73
N VAL A 94 -3.43 29.92 -3.82
CA VAL A 94 -3.56 30.18 -2.38
C VAL A 94 -3.07 31.59 -2.02
N SER A 95 -1.93 32.02 -2.56
CA SER A 95 -1.40 33.37 -2.35
C SER A 95 -2.38 34.44 -2.87
N MET A 96 -2.88 34.28 -4.10
CA MET A 96 -3.84 35.21 -4.71
C MET A 96 -5.14 35.32 -3.90
N CYS A 97 -5.73 34.20 -3.48
CA CYS A 97 -6.92 34.24 -2.61
C CYS A 97 -6.64 34.97 -1.28
N SER A 98 -5.43 34.84 -0.72
CA SER A 98 -5.04 35.55 0.51
C SER A 98 -4.99 37.07 0.29
N GLN A 99 -4.44 37.49 -0.86
CA GLN A 99 -4.40 38.89 -1.26
C GLN A 99 -5.82 39.44 -1.51
N MET A 100 -6.72 38.67 -2.13
CA MET A 100 -8.12 39.05 -2.28
C MET A 100 -8.78 39.39 -0.94
N GLU A 101 -8.52 38.59 0.10
CA GLU A 101 -9.01 38.88 1.46
C GLU A 101 -8.42 40.15 2.05
N LEU A 102 -7.11 40.37 1.88
CA LEU A 102 -6.40 41.58 2.34
C LEU A 102 -6.99 42.85 1.71
N PHE A 103 -7.30 42.78 0.41
CA PHE A 103 -7.91 43.86 -0.33
C PHE A 103 -9.45 43.89 -0.20
N GLY A 104 -10.06 43.11 0.70
CA GLY A 104 -11.48 43.20 1.03
C GLY A 104 -12.43 42.68 -0.05
N VAL A 105 -11.97 41.78 -0.93
CA VAL A 105 -12.84 41.05 -1.87
C VAL A 105 -13.44 39.84 -1.15
N PRO A 106 -14.76 39.79 -0.92
CA PRO A 106 -15.38 38.71 -0.15
C PRO A 106 -15.41 37.40 -0.94
N HIS A 107 -15.13 36.29 -0.25
CA HIS A 107 -15.23 34.95 -0.82
C HIS A 107 -16.69 34.46 -0.89
N ASN A 108 -17.02 33.81 -2.00
CA ASN A 108 -18.24 33.01 -2.17
C ASN A 108 -17.94 31.50 -2.10
N VAL A 109 -18.98 30.67 -2.15
CA VAL A 109 -18.89 29.19 -2.09
C VAL A 109 -17.90 28.63 -3.13
N TYR A 110 -17.90 29.19 -4.34
CA TYR A 110 -17.04 28.73 -5.45
C TYR A 110 -15.56 29.04 -5.21
N SER A 111 -15.25 30.26 -4.76
CA SER A 111 -13.87 30.66 -4.43
C SER A 111 -13.31 29.88 -3.23
N PHE A 112 -14.14 29.60 -2.22
CA PHE A 112 -13.76 28.72 -1.12
C PHE A 112 -13.51 27.29 -1.58
N SER A 113 -14.35 26.75 -2.48
CA SER A 113 -14.15 25.40 -3.04
C SER A 113 -12.85 25.29 -3.84
N ILE A 114 -12.48 26.33 -4.61
CA ILE A 114 -11.19 26.42 -5.31
C ILE A 114 -10.04 26.39 -4.30
N LEU A 115 -10.12 27.20 -3.25
CA LEU A 115 -9.07 27.31 -2.24
C LEU A 115 -8.92 25.99 -1.45
N ILE A 116 -10.03 25.36 -1.06
CA ILE A 116 -10.06 24.04 -0.45
C ILE A 116 -9.41 23.00 -1.35
N ASN A 117 -9.76 22.95 -2.65
CA ASN A 117 -9.13 22.03 -3.61
C ASN A 117 -7.60 22.25 -3.68
N CYS A 118 -7.14 23.51 -3.69
CA CYS A 118 -5.71 23.81 -3.70
C CYS A 118 -5.01 23.26 -2.46
N PHE A 119 -5.57 23.47 -1.26
CA PHE A 119 -5.01 22.90 -0.02
C PHE A 119 -5.04 21.37 0.00
N CYS A 120 -6.10 20.74 -0.52
CA CYS A 120 -6.16 19.29 -0.69
C CYS A 120 -5.03 18.77 -1.60
N ARG A 121 -4.77 19.46 -2.72
CA ARG A 121 -3.71 19.10 -3.69
C ARG A 121 -2.30 19.34 -3.17
N LEU A 122 -2.13 20.31 -2.28
CA LEU A 122 -0.87 20.59 -1.59
C LEU A 122 -0.61 19.65 -0.39
N GLY A 123 -1.47 18.66 -0.13
CA GLY A 123 -1.28 17.76 1.01
C GLY A 123 -1.62 18.39 2.37
N ARG A 124 -2.28 19.55 2.40
CA ARG A 124 -2.57 20.33 3.61
C ARG A 124 -4.07 20.33 3.93
N ILE A 125 -4.64 19.15 4.16
CA ILE A 125 -6.10 19.03 4.38
C ILE A 125 -6.59 19.77 5.63
N ASP A 126 -5.73 19.94 6.64
CA ASP A 126 -6.08 20.63 7.88
C ASP A 126 -6.47 22.10 7.61
N PHE A 127 -5.87 22.71 6.59
CA PHE A 127 -6.26 24.04 6.09
C PHE A 127 -7.58 24.00 5.32
N GLY A 128 -7.82 22.97 4.51
CA GLY A 128 -9.12 22.77 3.85
C GLY A 128 -10.28 22.65 4.85
N LEU A 129 -10.11 21.86 5.91
CA LEU A 129 -11.10 21.75 7.00
C LEU A 129 -11.27 23.08 7.77
N SER A 130 -10.18 23.82 7.98
CA SER A 130 -10.23 25.15 8.59
C SER A 130 -11.03 26.15 7.76
N LEU A 131 -10.92 26.08 6.43
CA LEU A 131 -11.70 26.90 5.51
C LEU A 131 -13.18 26.56 5.55
N LEU A 132 -13.56 25.28 5.67
CA LEU A 132 -14.95 24.89 5.91
C LEU A 132 -15.49 25.57 7.18
N GLY A 133 -14.72 25.55 8.27
CA GLY A 133 -15.08 26.24 9.50
C GLY A 133 -15.17 27.78 9.35
N LYS A 134 -14.31 28.38 8.52
CA LYS A 134 -14.39 29.82 8.19
C LYS A 134 -15.64 30.15 7.37
N MET A 135 -15.95 29.33 6.38
CA MET A 135 -17.10 29.50 5.50
C MET A 135 -18.41 29.54 6.30
N LEU A 136 -18.57 28.58 7.23
CA LEU A 136 -19.71 28.52 8.15
C LEU A 136 -19.80 29.74 9.08
N LYS A 137 -18.66 30.24 9.59
CA LYS A 137 -18.63 31.44 10.46
C LYS A 137 -19.02 32.72 9.73
N LEU A 138 -18.71 32.81 8.43
CA LEU A 138 -19.05 33.95 7.59
C LEU A 138 -20.49 33.86 7.03
N GLY A 139 -21.26 32.83 7.40
CA GLY A 139 -22.61 32.62 6.87
C GLY A 139 -22.66 32.12 5.43
N VAL A 140 -21.52 31.66 4.88
CA VAL A 140 -21.45 31.06 3.55
C VAL A 140 -21.73 29.56 3.70
N HIS A 141 -22.84 29.09 3.13
CA HIS A 141 -23.27 27.70 3.27
C HIS A 141 -22.51 26.77 2.31
N PRO A 142 -21.91 25.66 2.80
CA PRO A 142 -21.29 24.67 1.93
C PRO A 142 -22.32 23.96 1.07
N ASP A 143 -21.87 23.59 -0.12
CA ASP A 143 -22.60 22.76 -1.05
C ASP A 143 -21.98 21.35 -1.12
N VAL A 144 -22.62 20.48 -1.90
CA VAL A 144 -22.14 19.11 -2.13
C VAL A 144 -20.71 19.10 -2.71
N VAL A 145 -20.36 20.08 -3.56
CA VAL A 145 -19.03 20.18 -4.18
C VAL A 145 -17.95 20.45 -3.13
N THR A 146 -18.24 21.30 -2.15
CA THR A 146 -17.34 21.60 -1.02
C THR A 146 -17.00 20.33 -0.24
N PHE A 147 -18.02 19.57 0.17
CA PHE A 147 -17.84 18.30 0.88
C PHE A 147 -17.13 17.25 0.02
N SER A 148 -17.52 17.11 -1.26
CA SER A 148 -16.90 16.19 -2.21
C SER A 148 -15.39 16.44 -2.36
N THR A 149 -15.00 17.72 -2.41
CA THR A 149 -13.60 18.14 -2.55
C THR A 149 -12.78 17.80 -1.31
N LEU A 150 -13.35 18.00 -0.12
CA LEU A 150 -12.71 17.64 1.15
C LEU A 150 -12.60 16.13 1.32
N ILE A 151 -13.66 15.38 1.02
CA ILE A 151 -13.67 13.91 1.07
C ILE A 151 -12.59 13.35 0.14
N ASN A 152 -12.51 13.82 -1.11
CA ASN A 152 -11.46 13.42 -2.05
C ASN A 152 -10.05 13.77 -1.53
N GLY A 153 -9.88 14.95 -0.93
CA GLY A 153 -8.63 15.35 -0.31
C GLY A 153 -8.21 14.44 0.85
N LEU A 154 -9.16 14.06 1.71
CA LEU A 154 -8.96 13.14 2.83
C LEU A 154 -8.61 11.73 2.35
N CYS A 155 -9.31 11.21 1.33
CA CYS A 155 -8.99 9.92 0.71
C CYS A 155 -7.57 9.91 0.12
N LYS A 156 -7.16 10.97 -0.58
CA LYS A 156 -5.80 11.11 -1.15
C LYS A 156 -4.70 11.17 -0.11
N GLN A 157 -5.00 11.68 1.08
CA GLN A 157 -4.06 11.75 2.21
C GLN A 157 -4.20 10.55 3.15
N ASN A 158 -4.89 9.49 2.72
CA ASN A 158 -5.11 8.27 3.50
C ASN A 158 -5.80 8.49 4.86
N LYS A 159 -6.54 9.60 5.02
CA LYS A 159 -7.31 9.94 6.23
C LYS A 159 -8.76 9.47 6.12
N LEU A 160 -8.96 8.19 5.84
CA LEU A 160 -10.30 7.65 5.52
C LEU A 160 -11.33 7.73 6.65
N ALA A 161 -10.92 7.55 7.90
CA ALA A 161 -11.85 7.67 9.04
C ALA A 161 -12.50 9.06 9.08
N GLN A 162 -11.71 10.10 8.79
CA GLN A 162 -12.20 11.47 8.67
C GLN A 162 -13.05 11.66 7.41
N ALA A 163 -12.72 11.01 6.29
CA ALA A 163 -13.50 11.08 5.05
C ALA A 163 -14.92 10.49 5.24
N VAL A 164 -15.03 9.32 5.88
CA VAL A 164 -16.30 8.67 6.20
C VAL A 164 -17.09 9.51 7.21
N SER A 165 -16.45 10.03 8.26
CA SER A 165 -17.13 10.90 9.22
C SER A 165 -17.67 12.19 8.57
N LEU A 166 -16.93 12.78 7.63
CA LEU A 166 -17.39 13.96 6.90
C LEU A 166 -18.56 13.63 5.95
N PHE A 167 -18.58 12.42 5.39
CA PHE A 167 -19.69 11.91 4.61
C PHE A 167 -20.95 11.70 5.46
N ASP A 168 -20.81 11.10 6.64
CA ASP A 168 -21.93 10.92 7.56
C ASP A 168 -22.50 12.26 8.01
N GLU A 169 -21.65 13.23 8.34
CA GLU A 169 -22.08 14.60 8.66
C GLU A 169 -22.80 15.28 7.49
N MET A 170 -22.29 15.13 6.27
CA MET A 170 -22.96 15.64 5.06
C MET A 170 -24.40 15.08 4.95
N VAL A 171 -24.58 13.78 5.21
CA VAL A 171 -25.88 13.11 5.13
C VAL A 171 -26.80 13.53 6.27
N GLU A 172 -26.31 13.57 7.51
CA GLU A 172 -27.06 13.99 8.70
C GLU A 172 -27.60 15.42 8.58
N LYS A 173 -26.88 16.30 7.86
CA LYS A 173 -27.29 17.68 7.60
C LYS A 173 -28.25 17.83 6.42
N GLY A 174 -28.63 16.73 5.77
CA GLY A 174 -29.60 16.71 4.68
C GLY A 174 -29.02 17.02 3.29
N TYR A 175 -27.69 17.08 3.14
CA TYR A 175 -27.10 17.17 1.81
C TYR A 175 -27.17 15.81 1.13
N GLN A 176 -27.60 15.79 -0.13
CA GLN A 176 -27.69 14.57 -0.92
C GLN A 176 -26.34 14.26 -1.58
N PRO A 177 -25.63 13.18 -1.19
CA PRO A 177 -24.38 12.82 -1.83
C PRO A 177 -24.61 12.41 -3.28
N THR A 178 -23.78 12.94 -4.18
CA THR A 178 -23.80 12.51 -5.59
C THR A 178 -23.09 11.17 -5.75
N LEU A 179 -23.32 10.50 -6.88
CA LEU A 179 -22.59 9.28 -7.24
C LEU A 179 -21.06 9.45 -7.15
N ILE A 180 -20.55 10.64 -7.48
CA ILE A 180 -19.12 10.98 -7.39
C ILE A 180 -18.59 10.82 -5.96
N VAL A 181 -19.38 11.23 -4.95
CA VAL A 181 -18.99 11.11 -3.54
C VAL A 181 -18.91 9.65 -3.13
N TYR A 182 -19.93 8.85 -3.48
CA TYR A 182 -19.93 7.41 -3.22
C TYR A 182 -18.73 6.72 -3.88
N SER A 183 -18.49 6.98 -5.17
CA SER A 183 -17.35 6.41 -5.89
C SER A 183 -16.00 6.84 -5.31
N THR A 184 -15.87 8.09 -4.86
CA THR A 184 -14.63 8.59 -4.24
C THR A 184 -14.32 7.89 -2.92
N ILE A 185 -15.33 7.70 -2.07
CA ILE A 185 -15.15 7.00 -0.79
C ILE A 185 -14.89 5.53 -1.03
N LEU A 186 -15.61 4.90 -1.97
CA LEU A 186 -15.41 3.50 -2.33
C LEU A 186 -13.99 3.25 -2.86
N ASP A 187 -13.52 4.08 -3.80
CA ASP A 187 -12.14 4.06 -4.30
C ASP A 187 -11.12 4.28 -3.18
N GLY A 188 -11.39 5.24 -2.28
CA GLY A 188 -10.58 5.49 -1.10
C GLY A 188 -10.47 4.25 -0.19
N LEU A 189 -11.61 3.67 0.21
CA LEU A 189 -11.66 2.46 1.04
C LEU A 189 -10.90 1.30 0.37
N CYS A 190 -11.09 1.13 -0.94
CA CYS A 190 -10.45 0.06 -1.70
C CYS A 190 -8.92 0.24 -1.79
N LYS A 191 -8.43 1.45 -2.06
CA LYS A 191 -6.99 1.75 -2.12
C LYS A 191 -6.25 1.53 -0.81
N THR A 192 -6.96 1.55 0.30
CA THR A 192 -6.40 1.31 1.64
C THR A 192 -6.51 -0.13 2.11
N GLY A 193 -7.14 -1.00 1.32
CA GLY A 193 -7.36 -2.40 1.67
C GLY A 193 -8.38 -2.62 2.81
N ASN A 194 -9.22 -1.63 3.13
CA ASN A 194 -10.30 -1.77 4.10
C ASN A 194 -11.51 -2.48 3.46
N THR A 195 -11.37 -3.78 3.17
CA THR A 195 -12.33 -4.59 2.41
C THR A 195 -13.72 -4.66 3.04
N ASP A 196 -13.82 -4.97 4.34
CA ASP A 196 -15.09 -5.03 5.08
C ASP A 196 -15.90 -3.73 4.95
N ARG A 197 -15.25 -2.59 5.21
CA ARG A 197 -15.88 -1.28 5.09
C ARG A 197 -16.27 -0.96 3.66
N ALA A 198 -15.48 -1.37 2.66
CA ALA A 198 -15.81 -1.17 1.26
C ALA A 198 -17.07 -1.94 0.85
N VAL A 199 -17.20 -3.22 1.25
CA VAL A 199 -18.41 -4.03 1.00
C VAL A 199 -19.62 -3.42 1.70
N ARG A 200 -19.48 -3.05 2.99
CA ARG A 200 -20.56 -2.40 3.74
C ARG A 200 -20.99 -1.07 3.11
N PHE A 201 -20.03 -0.29 2.61
CA PHE A 201 -20.32 0.99 1.94
C PHE A 201 -21.06 0.78 0.60
N LEU A 202 -20.71 -0.27 -0.16
CA LEU A 202 -21.45 -0.68 -1.36
C LEU A 202 -22.92 -1.03 -1.03
N ARG A 203 -23.17 -1.75 0.07
CA ARG A 203 -24.54 -2.05 0.56
C ARG A 203 -25.31 -0.80 0.95
N MET A 204 -24.67 0.09 1.71
CA MET A 204 -25.29 1.36 2.13
C MET A 204 -25.70 2.23 0.93
N MET A 205 -24.92 2.20 -0.16
CA MET A 205 -25.28 2.88 -1.41
C MET A 205 -26.62 2.34 -1.96
N GLU A 206 -26.82 1.02 -1.92
CA GLU A 206 -28.06 0.35 -2.35
C GLU A 206 -29.27 0.71 -1.48
N GLU A 207 -29.11 0.65 -0.16
CA GLU A 207 -30.16 0.97 0.81
C GLU A 207 -30.68 2.41 0.65
N ARG A 208 -29.81 3.32 0.23
CA ARG A 208 -30.14 4.74 -0.03
C ARG A 208 -30.70 4.98 -1.43
N GLY A 209 -31.02 3.92 -2.17
CA GLY A 209 -31.64 3.98 -3.50
C GLY A 209 -30.68 4.26 -4.65
N PHE A 210 -29.36 4.29 -4.40
CA PHE A 210 -28.35 4.41 -5.45
C PHE A 210 -27.94 3.03 -5.91
N LYS A 211 -28.36 2.62 -7.11
CA LYS A 211 -27.92 1.33 -7.69
C LYS A 211 -26.44 1.40 -8.06
N PRO A 212 -25.55 0.59 -7.45
CA PRO A 212 -24.15 0.54 -7.83
C PRO A 212 -24.02 0.04 -9.27
N ASN A 213 -23.22 0.76 -10.05
CA ASN A 213 -22.92 0.37 -11.41
C ASN A 213 -21.76 -0.66 -11.44
N ILE A 214 -21.46 -1.16 -12.64
CA ILE A 214 -20.38 -2.12 -12.87
C ILE A 214 -19.03 -1.64 -12.33
N VAL A 215 -18.76 -0.33 -12.39
CA VAL A 215 -17.51 0.28 -11.89
C VAL A 215 -17.41 0.17 -10.37
N ALA A 216 -18.51 0.43 -9.65
CA ALA A 216 -18.54 0.31 -8.20
C ALA A 216 -18.29 -1.14 -7.74
N TYR A 217 -18.99 -2.10 -8.35
CA TYR A 217 -18.75 -3.52 -8.09
C TYR A 217 -17.33 -3.94 -8.46
N GLY A 218 -16.84 -3.56 -9.64
CA GLY A 218 -15.48 -3.89 -10.09
C GLY A 218 -14.40 -3.35 -9.16
N THR A 219 -14.60 -2.14 -8.59
CA THR A 219 -13.67 -1.54 -7.62
C THR A 219 -13.60 -2.36 -6.33
N VAL A 220 -14.75 -2.85 -5.82
CA VAL A 220 -14.81 -3.68 -4.60
C VAL A 220 -14.28 -5.08 -4.86
N ILE A 221 -14.62 -5.69 -6.01
CA ILE A 221 -14.11 -7.00 -6.41
C ILE A 221 -12.58 -6.95 -6.55
N ASP A 222 -12.02 -5.93 -7.22
CA ASP A 222 -10.58 -5.72 -7.32
C ASP A 222 -9.91 -5.58 -5.94
N CYS A 223 -10.52 -4.82 -5.02
CA CYS A 223 -10.06 -4.69 -3.64
C CYS A 223 -10.02 -6.04 -2.91
N LEU A 224 -11.11 -6.80 -2.95
CA LEU A 224 -11.18 -8.12 -2.32
C LEU A 224 -10.14 -9.09 -2.91
N CYS A 225 -10.00 -9.09 -4.23
CA CYS A 225 -8.99 -9.85 -4.97
C CYS A 225 -7.56 -9.51 -4.52
N LYS A 226 -7.21 -8.22 -4.45
CA LYS A 226 -5.88 -7.75 -4.01
C LYS A 226 -5.57 -8.10 -2.55
N ASN A 227 -6.60 -8.24 -1.73
CA ASN A 227 -6.49 -8.62 -0.32
C ASN A 227 -6.60 -10.13 -0.08
N GLY A 228 -6.70 -10.96 -1.14
CA GLY A 228 -6.75 -12.42 -1.04
C GLY A 228 -8.12 -13.00 -0.63
N LEU A 229 -9.17 -12.17 -0.58
CA LEU A 229 -10.54 -12.57 -0.22
C LEU A 229 -11.32 -13.03 -1.46
N LEU A 230 -10.80 -14.03 -2.18
CA LEU A 230 -11.36 -14.49 -3.46
C LEU A 230 -12.81 -14.99 -3.32
N LYS A 231 -13.15 -15.66 -2.22
CA LYS A 231 -14.52 -16.17 -1.99
C LYS A 231 -15.55 -15.05 -1.97
N GLU A 232 -15.29 -14.01 -1.18
CA GLU A 232 -16.17 -12.82 -1.11
C GLU A 232 -16.25 -12.10 -2.46
N ALA A 233 -15.14 -12.05 -3.20
CA ALA A 233 -15.12 -11.48 -4.55
C ALA A 233 -16.03 -12.27 -5.52
N LEU A 234 -16.03 -13.60 -5.45
CA LEU A 234 -16.90 -14.46 -6.26
C LEU A 234 -18.37 -14.39 -5.85
N ASP A 235 -18.65 -14.21 -4.55
CA ASP A 235 -20.01 -14.00 -4.05
C ASP A 235 -20.58 -12.68 -4.61
N LEU A 236 -19.81 -11.57 -4.54
CA LEU A 236 -20.19 -10.30 -5.16
C LEU A 236 -20.30 -10.36 -6.68
N PHE A 237 -19.43 -11.13 -7.34
CA PHE A 237 -19.52 -11.35 -8.79
C PHE A 237 -20.80 -12.08 -9.19
N SER A 238 -21.22 -13.07 -8.40
CA SER A 238 -22.46 -13.82 -8.63
C SER A 238 -23.67 -12.93 -8.42
N GLU A 239 -23.65 -12.11 -7.37
CA GLU A 239 -24.71 -11.14 -7.10
C GLU A 239 -24.83 -10.07 -8.19
N LEU A 240 -23.70 -9.56 -8.70
CA LEU A 240 -23.67 -8.62 -9.81
C LEU A 240 -24.47 -9.16 -11.01
N LYS A 241 -24.33 -10.46 -11.31
CA LYS A 241 -25.07 -11.13 -12.39
C LYS A 241 -26.56 -11.27 -12.08
N VAL A 242 -26.91 -11.68 -10.86
CA VAL A 242 -28.31 -11.82 -10.43
C VAL A 242 -29.05 -10.48 -10.50
N LYS A 243 -28.36 -9.38 -10.22
CA LYS A 243 -28.90 -8.01 -10.34
C LYS A 243 -29.01 -7.50 -11.78
N GLY A 244 -28.71 -8.33 -12.78
CA GLY A 244 -28.87 -8.03 -14.20
C GLY A 244 -27.75 -7.17 -14.80
N ASN A 245 -26.66 -6.94 -14.07
CA ASN A 245 -25.48 -6.28 -14.61
C ASN A 245 -24.63 -7.31 -15.36
N ARG A 246 -24.19 -6.98 -16.58
CA ARG A 246 -23.26 -7.83 -17.34
C ARG A 246 -21.83 -7.50 -16.91
N PRO A 247 -21.06 -8.45 -16.33
CA PRO A 247 -19.68 -8.18 -15.98
C PRO A 247 -18.84 -7.93 -17.23
N ASP A 248 -17.91 -6.97 -17.14
CA ASP A 248 -17.02 -6.58 -18.21
C ASP A 248 -15.65 -7.26 -18.08
N ILE A 249 -14.81 -7.05 -19.08
CA ILE A 249 -13.46 -7.60 -19.12
C ILE A 249 -12.61 -7.20 -17.90
N VAL A 250 -12.86 -6.02 -17.30
CA VAL A 250 -12.10 -5.55 -16.14
C VAL A 250 -12.39 -6.44 -14.92
N ILE A 251 -13.66 -6.72 -14.64
CA ILE A 251 -14.06 -7.60 -13.53
C ILE A 251 -13.49 -9.00 -13.72
N TYR A 252 -13.59 -9.55 -14.93
CA TYR A 252 -13.02 -10.86 -15.25
C TYR A 252 -11.50 -10.88 -15.07
N ASN A 253 -10.78 -9.86 -15.54
CA ASN A 253 -9.34 -9.74 -15.35
C ASN A 253 -8.94 -9.65 -13.87
N CYS A 254 -9.70 -8.93 -13.03
CA CYS A 254 -9.45 -8.88 -11.59
C CYS A 254 -9.57 -10.26 -10.92
N LEU A 255 -10.60 -11.03 -11.29
CA LEU A 255 -10.80 -12.40 -10.78
C LEU A 255 -9.73 -13.36 -11.30
N LEU A 256 -9.41 -13.31 -12.60
CA LEU A 256 -8.33 -14.11 -13.20
C LEU A 256 -7.01 -13.85 -12.48
N HIS A 257 -6.64 -12.59 -12.27
CA HIS A 257 -5.40 -12.23 -11.59
C HIS A 257 -5.35 -12.79 -10.16
N ALA A 258 -6.44 -12.71 -9.40
CA ALA A 258 -6.52 -13.29 -8.06
C ALA A 258 -6.41 -14.83 -8.06
N MET A 259 -7.15 -15.51 -8.94
CA MET A 259 -7.11 -16.97 -9.08
C MET A 259 -5.72 -17.47 -9.52
N CYS A 260 -5.07 -16.74 -10.41
CA CYS A 260 -3.70 -17.00 -10.85
C CYS A 260 -2.72 -16.93 -9.68
N ASN A 261 -2.78 -15.87 -8.86
CA ASN A 261 -1.93 -15.70 -7.69
C ASN A 261 -2.17 -16.77 -6.61
N LEU A 262 -3.40 -17.30 -6.51
CA LEU A 262 -3.74 -18.43 -5.62
C LEU A 262 -3.43 -19.82 -6.22
N GLY A 263 -2.94 -19.88 -7.46
CA GLY A 263 -2.55 -21.12 -8.12
C GLY A 263 -3.71 -21.98 -8.63
N GLN A 264 -4.96 -21.48 -8.64
CA GLN A 264 -6.18 -22.23 -9.00
C GLN A 264 -6.39 -22.37 -10.53
N GLN A 265 -5.52 -23.12 -11.20
CA GLN A 265 -5.49 -23.21 -12.67
C GLN A 265 -6.79 -23.73 -13.31
N LYS A 266 -7.45 -24.71 -12.67
CA LYS A 266 -8.72 -25.27 -13.17
C LYS A 266 -9.81 -24.19 -13.22
N GLU A 267 -9.85 -23.31 -12.22
CA GLU A 267 -10.82 -22.22 -12.13
C GLU A 267 -10.52 -21.12 -13.14
N VAL A 268 -9.24 -20.79 -13.34
CA VAL A 268 -8.78 -19.86 -14.39
C VAL A 268 -9.28 -20.30 -15.77
N MET A 269 -9.08 -21.56 -16.14
CA MET A 269 -9.54 -22.10 -17.43
C MET A 269 -11.07 -22.06 -17.54
N GLY A 270 -11.78 -22.42 -16.47
CA GLY A 270 -13.25 -22.33 -16.45
C GLY A 270 -13.76 -20.90 -16.61
N LEU A 271 -13.05 -19.91 -16.06
CA LEU A 271 -13.41 -18.50 -16.18
C LEU A 271 -13.13 -17.95 -17.60
N LEU A 272 -12.04 -18.37 -18.25
CA LEU A 272 -11.74 -18.02 -19.65
C LEU A 272 -12.79 -18.59 -20.63
N ILE A 273 -13.27 -19.82 -20.40
CA ILE A 273 -14.36 -20.40 -21.19
C ILE A 273 -15.63 -19.56 -21.01
N LYS A 274 -15.98 -19.21 -19.77
CA LYS A 274 -17.13 -18.34 -19.49
C LYS A 274 -16.99 -16.96 -20.13
N MET A 275 -15.79 -16.38 -20.20
CA MET A 275 -15.59 -15.11 -20.92
C MET A 275 -15.96 -15.24 -22.39
N ARG A 276 -15.51 -16.32 -23.04
CA ARG A 276 -15.82 -16.62 -24.44
C ARG A 276 -17.31 -16.89 -24.67
N GLU A 277 -17.96 -17.62 -23.79
CA GLU A 277 -19.41 -17.87 -23.83
C GLU A 277 -20.25 -16.60 -23.66
N ASN A 278 -19.71 -15.58 -22.99
CA ASN A 278 -20.36 -14.27 -22.83
C ASN A 278 -19.93 -13.26 -23.92
N ASP A 279 -19.34 -13.74 -25.02
CA ASP A 279 -18.84 -12.92 -26.14
C ASP A 279 -17.84 -11.84 -25.73
N ILE A 280 -17.05 -12.07 -24.67
CA ILE A 280 -15.99 -11.18 -24.22
C ILE A 280 -14.67 -11.63 -24.87
N SER A 281 -14.16 -10.81 -25.80
CA SER A 281 -12.85 -11.04 -26.41
C SER A 281 -11.72 -10.77 -25.41
N LEU A 282 -10.69 -11.62 -25.42
CA LEU A 282 -9.51 -11.40 -24.59
C LEU A 282 -8.73 -10.20 -25.12
N ASN A 283 -8.17 -9.41 -24.21
CA ASN A 283 -7.33 -8.27 -24.55
C ASN A 283 -5.90 -8.45 -24.01
N ILE A 284 -5.04 -7.49 -24.31
CA ILE A 284 -3.65 -7.45 -23.86
C ILE A 284 -3.51 -7.64 -22.35
N VAL A 285 -4.42 -7.07 -21.55
CA VAL A 285 -4.39 -7.19 -20.09
C VAL A 285 -4.67 -8.63 -19.64
N THR A 286 -5.63 -9.32 -20.27
CA THR A 286 -5.89 -10.73 -19.98
C THR A 286 -4.67 -11.59 -20.31
N TYR A 287 -4.04 -11.38 -21.47
CA TYR A 287 -2.83 -12.10 -21.85
C TYR A 287 -1.67 -11.83 -20.89
N ASN A 288 -1.44 -10.58 -20.52
CA ASN A 288 -0.40 -10.21 -19.55
C ASN A 288 -0.63 -10.89 -18.18
N ILE A 289 -1.87 -11.01 -17.71
CA ILE A 289 -2.20 -11.74 -16.47
C ILE A 289 -1.82 -13.23 -16.58
N LEU A 290 -2.12 -13.87 -17.71
CA LEU A 290 -1.79 -15.28 -17.93
C LEU A 290 -0.28 -15.50 -18.04
N ILE A 291 0.42 -14.66 -18.80
CA ILE A 291 1.88 -14.68 -18.95
C ILE A 291 2.55 -14.51 -17.58
N ASP A 292 2.16 -13.49 -16.79
CA ASP A 292 2.67 -13.28 -15.44
C ASP A 292 2.43 -14.49 -14.52
N ALA A 293 1.25 -15.13 -14.63
CA ALA A 293 0.93 -16.32 -13.84
C ALA A 293 1.81 -17.52 -14.20
N TYR A 294 2.08 -17.74 -15.49
CA TYR A 294 2.99 -18.80 -15.94
C TYR A 294 4.44 -18.50 -15.52
N CYS A 295 4.89 -17.25 -15.68
CA CYS A 295 6.20 -16.78 -15.24
C CYS A 295 6.43 -17.00 -13.74
N LYS A 296 5.47 -16.63 -12.88
CA LYS A 296 5.53 -16.86 -11.42
C LYS A 296 5.63 -18.34 -11.03
N LYS A 297 5.22 -19.25 -11.92
CA LYS A 297 5.31 -20.70 -11.73
C LYS A 297 6.57 -21.32 -12.34
N GLY A 298 7.46 -20.52 -12.94
CA GLY A 298 8.63 -21.02 -13.67
C GLY A 298 8.29 -21.69 -15.00
N MET A 299 7.06 -21.56 -15.48
CA MET A 299 6.57 -22.18 -16.73
C MET A 299 6.86 -21.26 -17.93
N ILE A 300 8.14 -21.12 -18.25
CA ILE A 300 8.62 -20.15 -19.26
C ILE A 300 8.11 -20.50 -20.66
N SER A 301 8.06 -21.79 -21.01
CA SER A 301 7.56 -22.26 -22.32
C SER A 301 6.12 -21.81 -22.56
N GLU A 302 5.25 -22.01 -21.58
CA GLU A 302 3.83 -21.68 -21.66
C GLU A 302 3.60 -20.17 -21.71
N ALA A 303 4.44 -19.39 -21.03
CA ALA A 303 4.45 -17.93 -21.13
C ALA A 303 4.77 -17.47 -22.57
N LEU A 304 5.77 -18.06 -23.22
CA LEU A 304 6.15 -17.74 -24.60
C LEU A 304 5.09 -18.19 -25.61
N ASP A 305 4.54 -19.40 -25.45
CA ASP A 305 3.43 -19.91 -26.28
C ASP A 305 2.19 -19.01 -26.19
N THR A 306 1.94 -18.45 -25.00
CA THR A 306 0.84 -17.50 -24.77
C THR A 306 1.08 -16.19 -25.53
N ILE A 307 2.32 -15.70 -25.61
CA ILE A 307 2.69 -14.53 -26.41
C ILE A 307 2.51 -14.80 -27.91
N ASP A 308 2.91 -15.98 -28.38
CA ASP A 308 2.72 -16.35 -29.78
C ASP A 308 1.23 -16.48 -30.13
N THR A 309 0.43 -16.98 -29.19
CA THR A 309 -1.04 -17.01 -29.32
C THR A 309 -1.63 -15.61 -29.36
N MET A 310 -1.16 -14.70 -28.51
CA MET A 310 -1.56 -13.29 -28.48
C MET A 310 -1.28 -12.60 -29.83
N ARG A 311 -0.07 -12.80 -30.40
CA ARG A 311 0.30 -12.30 -31.73
C ARG A 311 -0.54 -12.88 -32.86
N LYS A 312 -0.83 -14.18 -32.83
CA LYS A 312 -1.71 -14.85 -33.82
C LYS A 312 -3.12 -14.28 -33.83
N GLN A 313 -3.57 -13.73 -32.71
CA GLN A 313 -4.87 -13.05 -32.59
C GLN A 313 -4.81 -11.57 -32.97
N GLY A 314 -3.68 -11.08 -33.48
CA GLY A 314 -3.48 -9.68 -33.88
C GLY A 314 -3.32 -8.72 -32.70
N ILE A 315 -2.99 -9.23 -31.51
CA ILE A 315 -2.71 -8.41 -30.33
C ILE A 315 -1.18 -8.33 -30.18
N GLU A 316 -0.61 -7.14 -30.35
CA GLU A 316 0.84 -6.94 -30.23
C GLU A 316 1.28 -6.78 -28.78
N PRO A 317 2.42 -7.40 -28.36
CA PRO A 317 3.01 -7.20 -27.04
C PRO A 317 3.31 -5.73 -26.74
N ASP A 318 3.03 -5.29 -25.52
CA ASP A 318 3.32 -3.93 -25.05
C ASP A 318 4.46 -3.90 -24.02
N VAL A 319 4.73 -2.70 -23.49
CA VAL A 319 5.72 -2.46 -22.43
C VAL A 319 5.49 -3.38 -21.23
N VAL A 320 4.22 -3.66 -20.88
CA VAL A 320 3.87 -4.52 -19.74
C VAL A 320 4.21 -5.97 -20.04
N THR A 321 3.90 -6.47 -21.26
CA THR A 321 4.28 -7.82 -21.69
C THR A 321 5.79 -8.04 -21.59
N TYR A 322 6.57 -7.09 -22.11
CA TYR A 322 8.04 -7.15 -22.05
C TYR A 322 8.57 -7.02 -20.62
N SER A 323 7.98 -6.16 -19.79
CA SER A 323 8.35 -6.03 -18.38
C SER A 323 8.16 -7.34 -17.61
N ILE A 324 7.10 -8.10 -17.87
CA ILE A 324 6.85 -9.41 -17.24
C ILE A 324 7.95 -10.40 -17.64
N LEU A 325 8.32 -10.45 -18.92
CA LEU A 325 9.39 -11.34 -19.40
C LEU A 325 10.76 -10.98 -18.80
N VAL A 326 11.10 -9.69 -18.75
CA VAL A 326 12.36 -9.21 -18.17
C VAL A 326 12.46 -9.56 -16.69
N ASP A 327 11.39 -9.28 -15.92
CA ASP A 327 11.32 -9.63 -14.49
C ASP A 327 11.44 -11.14 -14.26
N MET A 328 10.77 -11.94 -15.09
CA MET A 328 10.87 -13.40 -15.04
C MET A 328 12.31 -13.88 -15.29
N TYR A 329 12.96 -13.48 -16.38
CA TYR A 329 14.32 -13.90 -16.68
C TYR A 329 15.32 -13.43 -15.61
N CYS A 330 15.09 -12.24 -15.03
CA CYS A 330 15.89 -11.72 -13.92
C CYS A 330 15.76 -12.59 -12.66
N LYS A 331 14.54 -13.02 -12.29
CA LYS A 331 14.28 -13.88 -11.13
C LYS A 331 14.83 -15.29 -11.27
N GLU A 332 14.83 -15.82 -12.50
CA GLU A 332 15.46 -17.11 -12.84
C GLU A 332 17.00 -17.01 -12.97
N GLY A 333 17.57 -15.81 -12.78
CA GLY A 333 19.01 -15.55 -12.85
C GLY A 333 19.59 -15.49 -14.26
N MET A 334 18.74 -15.50 -15.29
CA MET A 334 19.13 -15.39 -16.69
C MET A 334 19.16 -13.92 -17.15
N VAL A 335 19.87 -13.05 -16.42
CA VAL A 335 19.83 -11.59 -16.65
C VAL A 335 20.27 -11.20 -18.08
N SER A 336 21.20 -11.93 -18.68
CA SER A 336 21.60 -11.71 -20.08
C SER A 336 20.45 -11.88 -21.08
N LYS A 337 19.57 -12.85 -20.86
CA LYS A 337 18.36 -13.01 -21.69
C LYS A 337 17.38 -11.87 -21.45
N ALA A 338 17.31 -11.35 -20.23
CA ALA A 338 16.49 -10.19 -19.93
C ALA A 338 16.97 -8.96 -20.70
N GLU A 339 18.29 -8.76 -20.81
CA GLU A 339 18.90 -7.72 -21.66
C GLU A 339 18.57 -7.92 -23.15
N ASP A 340 18.65 -9.16 -23.67
CA ASP A 340 18.28 -9.48 -25.06
C ASP A 340 16.80 -9.14 -25.36
N ILE A 341 15.90 -9.37 -24.40
CA ILE A 341 14.48 -9.00 -24.50
C ILE A 341 14.32 -7.48 -24.55
N VAL A 342 15.05 -6.72 -23.74
CA VAL A 342 15.04 -5.25 -23.77
C VAL A 342 15.56 -4.73 -25.12
N ASP A 343 16.62 -5.33 -25.66
CA ASP A 343 17.12 -4.96 -26.99
C ASP A 343 16.12 -5.29 -28.11
N THR A 344 15.41 -6.42 -27.98
CA THR A 344 14.35 -6.81 -28.92
C THR A 344 13.18 -5.82 -28.90
N MET A 345 12.74 -5.42 -27.70
CA MET A 345 11.69 -4.43 -27.49
C MET A 345 12.07 -3.08 -28.15
N ARG A 346 13.33 -2.65 -28.00
CA ARG A 346 13.84 -1.41 -28.61
C ARG A 346 13.91 -1.48 -30.13
N LYS A 347 14.33 -2.63 -30.69
CA LYS A 347 14.32 -2.86 -32.15
C LYS A 347 12.91 -2.77 -32.75
N GLN A 348 11.88 -3.05 -31.94
CA GLN A 348 10.48 -2.91 -32.33
C GLN A 348 9.93 -1.49 -32.12
N GLY A 349 10.75 -0.54 -31.69
CA GLY A 349 10.35 0.85 -31.45
C GLY A 349 9.56 1.06 -30.17
N ILE A 350 9.58 0.09 -29.24
CA ILE A 350 8.95 0.22 -27.93
C ILE A 350 10.04 0.62 -26.93
N GLU A 351 9.89 1.78 -26.31
CA GLU A 351 10.89 2.29 -25.37
C GLU A 351 10.72 1.67 -23.96
N PRO A 352 11.80 1.15 -23.35
CA PRO A 352 11.78 0.63 -21.99
C PRO A 352 11.44 1.72 -20.97
N ASP A 353 10.58 1.40 -20.01
CA ASP A 353 10.22 2.30 -18.92
C ASP A 353 11.00 2.03 -17.63
N VAL A 354 10.69 2.79 -16.59
CA VAL A 354 11.32 2.65 -15.27
C VAL A 354 11.07 1.26 -14.65
N VAL A 355 9.98 0.57 -15.00
CA VAL A 355 9.66 -0.75 -14.44
C VAL A 355 10.62 -1.80 -14.99
N ILE A 356 10.90 -1.77 -16.30
CA ILE A 356 11.85 -2.68 -16.95
C ILE A 356 13.27 -2.50 -16.39
N TYR A 357 13.75 -1.27 -16.28
CA TYR A 357 15.08 -1.03 -15.70
C TYR A 357 15.16 -1.40 -14.22
N ASN A 358 14.08 -1.20 -13.46
CA ASN A 358 14.00 -1.68 -12.08
C ASN A 358 14.11 -3.21 -11.99
N ALA A 359 13.46 -3.94 -12.91
CA ALA A 359 13.58 -5.39 -12.98
C ALA A 359 15.03 -5.83 -13.28
N LEU A 360 15.73 -5.16 -14.20
CA LEU A 360 17.16 -5.41 -14.47
C LEU A 360 18.04 -5.12 -13.25
N ILE A 361 17.83 -3.99 -12.56
CA ILE A 361 18.55 -3.67 -11.31
C ILE A 361 18.34 -4.78 -10.29
N ASP A 362 17.09 -5.23 -10.07
CA ASP A 362 16.79 -6.30 -9.12
C ASP A 362 17.43 -7.62 -9.56
N GLY A 363 17.38 -7.96 -10.85
CA GLY A 363 18.02 -9.14 -11.42
C GLY A 363 19.52 -9.19 -11.13
N HIS A 364 20.26 -8.12 -11.44
CA HIS A 364 21.69 -8.04 -11.09
C HIS A 364 21.91 -8.06 -9.57
N CYS A 365 21.03 -7.45 -8.77
CA CYS A 365 21.13 -7.51 -7.31
C CYS A 365 20.94 -8.94 -6.77
N LEU A 366 20.02 -9.72 -7.36
CA LEU A 366 19.78 -11.13 -7.01
C LEU A 366 20.99 -12.01 -7.35
N GLN A 367 21.67 -11.71 -8.47
CA GLN A 367 22.93 -12.37 -8.85
C GLN A 367 24.17 -11.80 -8.12
N ASN A 368 23.98 -10.87 -7.17
CA ASN A 368 25.04 -10.18 -6.43
C ASN A 368 26.05 -9.43 -7.33
N GLU A 369 25.65 -9.08 -8.55
CA GLU A 369 26.42 -8.31 -9.53
C GLU A 369 26.23 -6.79 -9.29
N MET A 370 26.56 -6.32 -8.10
CA MET A 370 26.22 -4.95 -7.65
C MET A 370 26.81 -3.83 -8.53
N ASP A 371 27.93 -4.07 -9.20
CA ASP A 371 28.55 -3.06 -10.07
C ASP A 371 27.78 -2.91 -11.39
N LYS A 372 27.26 -4.02 -11.95
CA LYS A 372 26.35 -3.99 -13.11
C LYS A 372 25.01 -3.37 -12.73
N ALA A 373 24.46 -3.72 -11.56
CA ALA A 373 23.23 -3.09 -11.05
C ALA A 373 23.36 -1.56 -10.94
N ARG A 374 24.51 -1.05 -10.47
CA ARG A 374 24.79 0.39 -10.41
C ARG A 374 24.91 1.01 -11.81
N ALA A 375 25.46 0.28 -12.78
CA ALA A 375 25.62 0.74 -14.17
C ALA A 375 24.28 0.91 -14.91
N VAL A 376 23.19 0.30 -14.44
CA VAL A 376 21.85 0.52 -15.03
C VAL A 376 21.34 1.95 -14.77
N PHE A 377 21.72 2.61 -13.68
CA PHE A 377 21.28 4.00 -13.39
C PHE A 377 21.67 5.02 -14.47
N PRO A 378 22.95 5.12 -14.91
CA PRO A 378 23.30 6.01 -16.01
C PRO A 378 22.64 5.59 -17.34
N LEU A 379 22.44 4.28 -17.57
CA LEU A 379 21.71 3.79 -18.74
C LEU A 379 20.27 4.29 -18.77
N MET A 380 19.56 4.27 -17.62
CA MET A 380 18.21 4.82 -17.50
C MET A 380 18.17 6.28 -17.92
N ILE A 381 19.09 7.09 -17.38
CA ILE A 381 19.17 8.54 -17.65
C ILE A 381 19.45 8.80 -19.13
N GLN A 382 20.39 8.06 -19.72
CA GLN A 382 20.71 8.16 -21.14
C GLN A 382 19.49 7.88 -22.03
N ASN A 383 18.62 6.98 -21.60
CA ASN A 383 17.42 6.58 -22.34
C ASN A 383 16.19 7.42 -21.96
N GLY A 384 16.39 8.58 -21.32
CA GLY A 384 15.30 9.51 -20.98
C GLY A 384 14.44 9.10 -19.78
N CYS A 385 14.85 8.07 -19.03
CA CYS A 385 14.16 7.59 -17.84
C CYS A 385 14.90 8.01 -16.56
N ALA A 386 14.26 8.83 -15.72
CA ALA A 386 14.85 9.18 -14.43
C ALA A 386 14.64 8.06 -13.39
N PRO A 387 15.67 7.62 -12.65
CA PRO A 387 15.51 6.69 -11.54
C PRO A 387 14.57 7.26 -10.47
N ASN A 388 13.59 6.46 -10.05
CA ASN A 388 12.62 6.87 -9.04
C ASN A 388 12.96 6.28 -7.66
N ILE A 389 12.18 6.62 -6.64
CA ILE A 389 12.46 6.13 -5.27
C ILE A 389 12.46 4.60 -5.16
N HIS A 390 11.71 3.92 -6.03
CA HIS A 390 11.69 2.46 -6.09
C HIS A 390 13.00 1.91 -6.65
N SER A 391 13.56 2.51 -7.71
CA SER A 391 14.88 2.16 -8.26
C SER A 391 15.97 2.17 -7.18
N TYR A 392 16.02 3.24 -6.39
CA TYR A 392 16.96 3.35 -5.28
C TYR A 392 16.67 2.35 -4.16
N SER A 393 15.40 2.10 -3.84
CA SER A 393 15.02 1.14 -2.80
C SER A 393 15.41 -0.31 -3.16
N ILE A 394 15.31 -0.71 -4.43
CA ILE A 394 15.82 -1.99 -4.94
C ILE A 394 17.32 -2.07 -4.73
N MET A 395 18.07 -1.06 -5.17
CA MET A 395 19.53 -1.04 -5.07
C MET A 395 20.02 -1.08 -3.60
N ILE A 396 19.36 -0.31 -2.72
CA ILE A 396 19.60 -0.34 -1.28
C ILE A 396 19.35 -1.73 -0.70
N ASN A 397 18.23 -2.38 -1.07
CA ASN A 397 17.93 -3.74 -0.65
C ASN A 397 19.01 -4.73 -1.13
N GLY A 398 19.46 -4.58 -2.39
CA GLY A 398 20.55 -5.35 -2.98
C GLY A 398 21.84 -5.22 -2.17
N TYR A 399 22.26 -4.00 -1.85
CA TYR A 399 23.44 -3.77 -1.01
C TYR A 399 23.29 -4.36 0.40
N CYS A 400 22.11 -4.26 1.02
CA CYS A 400 21.83 -4.88 2.32
C CYS A 400 21.97 -6.41 2.26
N LYS A 401 21.38 -7.06 1.25
CA LYS A 401 21.50 -8.52 1.03
C LYS A 401 22.93 -8.94 0.73
N ALA A 402 23.68 -8.13 -0.02
CA ALA A 402 25.10 -8.31 -0.28
C ALA A 402 26.02 -8.02 0.93
N LYS A 403 25.44 -7.70 2.10
CA LYS A 403 26.14 -7.32 3.34
C LYS A 403 27.05 -6.08 3.20
N ARG A 404 26.77 -5.20 2.24
CA ARG A 404 27.50 -3.95 1.94
C ARG A 404 26.73 -2.73 2.46
N LEU A 405 26.48 -2.67 3.77
CA LEU A 405 25.66 -1.61 4.39
C LEU A 405 26.23 -0.20 4.17
N ASP A 406 27.55 -0.04 4.13
CA ASP A 406 28.19 1.27 3.93
C ASP A 406 27.78 1.89 2.58
N LYS A 407 27.80 1.08 1.51
CA LYS A 407 27.33 1.50 0.18
C LYS A 407 25.81 1.77 0.16
N ALA A 408 25.03 1.01 0.94
CA ALA A 408 23.60 1.25 1.08
C ALA A 408 23.31 2.62 1.74
N MET A 409 24.08 2.98 2.76
CA MET A 409 23.95 4.28 3.45
C MET A 409 24.49 5.44 2.60
N GLU A 410 25.58 5.24 1.86
CA GLU A 410 26.06 6.20 0.86
C GLU A 410 24.95 6.56 -0.14
N LEU A 411 24.30 5.53 -0.71
CA LEU A 411 23.20 5.73 -1.65
C LEU A 411 21.98 6.40 -0.98
N PHE A 412 21.70 6.09 0.29
CA PHE A 412 20.65 6.75 1.05
C PHE A 412 20.92 8.25 1.29
N HIS A 413 22.18 8.62 1.52
CA HIS A 413 22.58 10.02 1.63
C HIS A 413 22.55 10.74 0.28
N GLU A 414 22.93 10.07 -0.80
CA GLU A 414 22.83 10.57 -2.17
C GLU A 414 21.38 10.95 -2.51
N ILE A 415 20.42 10.03 -2.33
CA ILE A 415 19.01 10.32 -2.61
C ILE A 415 18.45 11.45 -1.76
N SER A 416 18.92 11.59 -0.51
CA SER A 416 18.46 12.64 0.40
C SER A 416 18.96 14.03 -0.03
N ARG A 417 20.04 14.10 -0.82
CA ARG A 417 20.64 15.36 -1.29
C ARG A 417 20.18 15.75 -2.68
N THR A 418 20.11 14.79 -3.61
CA THR A 418 19.93 15.06 -5.04
C THR A 418 18.82 14.22 -5.68
N GLY A 419 18.19 13.33 -4.92
CA GLY A 419 17.21 12.38 -5.44
C GLY A 419 15.77 12.61 -4.97
N PRO A 420 14.87 11.65 -5.27
CA PRO A 420 13.51 11.64 -4.76
C PRO A 420 13.48 11.53 -3.23
N THR A 421 12.50 12.17 -2.59
CA THR A 421 12.32 12.10 -1.14
C THR A 421 12.15 10.66 -0.65
N PRO A 422 12.99 10.16 0.27
CA PRO A 422 12.85 8.82 0.82
C PRO A 422 11.49 8.63 1.51
N ASN A 423 10.80 7.53 1.16
CA ASN A 423 9.50 7.19 1.74
C ASN A 423 9.64 6.11 2.81
N THR A 424 8.54 5.80 3.50
CA THR A 424 8.49 4.73 4.52
C THR A 424 9.07 3.40 4.05
N VAL A 425 8.93 3.02 2.78
CA VAL A 425 9.49 1.76 2.24
C VAL A 425 11.01 1.81 2.23
N THR A 426 11.62 2.89 1.77
CA THR A 426 13.09 3.05 1.75
C THR A 426 13.71 2.94 3.14
N TYR A 427 13.13 3.62 4.13
CA TYR A 427 13.56 3.52 5.53
C TYR A 427 13.40 2.09 6.08
N ASN A 428 12.26 1.46 5.81
CA ASN A 428 11.97 0.09 6.24
C ASN A 428 12.96 -0.93 5.66
N THR A 429 13.34 -0.78 4.39
CA THR A 429 14.35 -1.63 3.73
C THR A 429 15.71 -1.51 4.41
N LEU A 430 16.18 -0.30 4.70
CA LEU A 430 17.44 -0.08 5.42
C LEU A 430 17.39 -0.61 6.85
N MET A 431 16.33 -0.31 7.61
CA MET A 431 16.18 -0.82 8.98
C MET A 431 16.21 -2.35 9.01
N ARG A 432 15.50 -3.01 8.09
CA ARG A 432 15.54 -4.47 7.95
C ARG A 432 16.96 -4.97 7.67
N GLY A 433 17.68 -4.35 6.73
CA GLY A 433 19.06 -4.70 6.43
C GLY A 433 20.00 -4.52 7.63
N MET A 434 19.85 -3.43 8.38
CA MET A 434 20.62 -3.16 9.60
C MET A 434 20.37 -4.22 10.67
N PHE A 435 19.13 -4.62 10.93
CA PHE A 435 18.81 -5.71 11.87
C PHE A 435 19.40 -7.04 11.42
N GLN A 436 19.30 -7.39 10.14
CA GLN A 436 19.90 -8.62 9.60
C GLN A 436 21.43 -8.66 9.76
N LEU A 437 22.09 -7.51 9.77
CA LEU A 437 23.54 -7.37 9.99
C LEU A 437 23.91 -7.12 11.46
N GLY A 438 22.94 -7.21 12.39
CA GLY A 438 23.14 -6.99 13.82
C GLY A 438 23.44 -5.54 14.23
N ARG A 439 23.24 -4.56 13.33
CA ARG A 439 23.48 -3.12 13.57
C ARG A 439 22.26 -2.45 14.22
N VAL A 440 21.86 -2.95 15.39
CA VAL A 440 20.64 -2.52 16.10
C VAL A 440 20.63 -1.02 16.42
N SER A 441 21.76 -0.47 16.88
CA SER A 441 21.87 0.96 17.19
C SER A 441 21.63 1.85 15.98
N ALA A 442 22.20 1.51 14.83
CA ALA A 442 22.00 2.24 13.57
C ALA A 442 20.53 2.20 13.11
N ALA A 443 19.85 1.06 13.29
CA ALA A 443 18.42 0.93 12.96
C ALA A 443 17.56 1.87 13.82
N CYS A 444 17.87 1.99 15.11
CA CYS A 444 17.18 2.92 16.01
C CYS A 444 17.42 4.39 15.65
N GLU A 445 18.65 4.76 15.28
CA GLU A 445 18.95 6.12 14.80
C GLU A 445 18.21 6.44 13.50
N LEU A 446 18.14 5.47 12.58
CA LEU A 446 17.43 5.65 11.32
C LEU A 446 15.91 5.84 11.54
N LEU A 447 15.32 5.18 12.55
CA LEU A 447 13.93 5.43 12.95
C LEU A 447 13.71 6.87 13.42
N LYS A 448 14.65 7.46 14.17
CA LYS A 448 14.57 8.87 14.59
C LYS A 448 14.66 9.81 13.39
N VAL A 449 15.54 9.52 12.43
CA VAL A 449 15.64 10.29 11.18
C VAL A 449 14.35 10.20 10.36
N MET A 450 13.74 9.02 10.28
CA MET A 450 12.45 8.82 9.62
C MET A 450 11.37 9.73 10.21
N LEU A 451 11.26 9.76 11.54
CA LEU A 451 10.31 10.62 12.26
C LEU A 451 10.61 12.12 12.07
N ALA A 452 11.88 12.51 12.15
CA ALA A 452 12.32 13.90 11.96
C ALA A 452 12.06 14.39 10.52
N SER A 453 12.08 13.49 9.54
CA SER A 453 11.75 13.77 8.14
C SER A 453 10.25 13.84 7.86
N GLY A 454 9.41 13.75 8.89
CA GLY A 454 7.95 13.79 8.77
C GLY A 454 7.31 12.52 8.18
N GLN A 455 8.07 11.43 8.03
CA GLN A 455 7.52 10.14 7.59
C GLN A 455 6.84 9.43 8.77
N VAL A 456 5.65 8.90 8.53
CA VAL A 456 4.88 8.18 9.55
C VAL A 456 5.23 6.68 9.49
N PRO A 457 5.68 6.07 10.61
CA PRO A 457 5.86 4.62 10.71
C PRO A 457 4.56 3.88 10.38
N SER A 458 4.65 2.89 9.48
CA SER A 458 3.52 2.05 9.15
C SER A 458 3.47 0.82 10.06
N LEU A 459 2.36 0.08 10.04
CA LEU A 459 2.27 -1.24 10.69
C LEU A 459 3.43 -2.17 10.29
N PHE A 460 3.88 -2.07 9.04
CA PHE A 460 5.03 -2.82 8.55
C PHE A 460 6.37 -2.35 9.16
N THR A 461 6.54 -1.05 9.40
CA THR A 461 7.70 -0.50 10.13
C THR A 461 7.81 -1.12 11.51
N TYR A 462 6.70 -1.16 12.26
CA TYR A 462 6.67 -1.77 13.58
C TYR A 462 6.93 -3.28 13.54
N SER A 463 6.39 -3.99 12.55
CA SER A 463 6.70 -5.42 12.35
C SER A 463 8.21 -5.66 12.16
N ILE A 464 8.90 -4.81 11.37
CA ILE A 464 10.35 -4.90 11.19
C ILE A 464 11.10 -4.64 12.50
N LEU A 465 10.69 -3.63 13.27
CA LEU A 465 11.31 -3.31 14.56
C LEU A 465 11.17 -4.47 15.56
N LEU A 466 9.95 -5.00 15.72
CA LEU A 466 9.68 -6.12 16.63
C LEU A 466 10.48 -7.37 16.22
N ASP A 467 10.41 -7.77 14.95
CA ASP A 467 11.16 -8.93 14.43
C ASP A 467 12.67 -8.73 14.59
N GLY A 468 13.16 -7.53 14.28
CA GLY A 468 14.56 -7.16 14.41
C GLY A 468 15.08 -7.20 15.84
N PHE A 469 14.33 -6.66 16.80
CA PHE A 469 14.69 -6.71 18.23
C PHE A 469 14.64 -8.14 18.77
N CYS A 470 13.62 -8.92 18.42
CA CYS A 470 13.51 -10.34 18.79
C CYS A 470 14.72 -11.13 18.29
N LYS A 471 15.05 -11.04 17.00
CA LYS A 471 16.21 -11.73 16.41
C LYS A 471 17.55 -11.28 16.98
N SER A 472 17.62 -10.06 17.49
CA SER A 472 18.81 -9.51 18.14
C SER A 472 18.88 -9.80 19.65
N GLY A 473 17.94 -10.57 20.20
CA GLY A 473 17.84 -10.88 21.64
C GLY A 473 17.49 -9.68 22.53
N LYS A 474 17.00 -8.57 21.95
CA LYS A 474 16.66 -7.33 22.68
C LYS A 474 15.17 -7.31 23.05
N LEU A 475 14.72 -8.32 23.78
CA LEU A 475 13.30 -8.52 24.09
C LEU A 475 12.65 -7.35 24.83
N TYR A 476 13.39 -6.69 25.74
CA TYR A 476 12.91 -5.51 26.46
C TYR A 476 12.51 -4.36 25.51
N GLU A 477 13.33 -4.09 24.49
CA GLU A 477 13.02 -3.06 23.50
C GLU A 477 11.85 -3.47 22.60
N ALA A 478 11.75 -4.76 22.23
CA ALA A 478 10.59 -5.29 21.49
C ALA A 478 9.28 -5.07 22.27
N MET A 479 9.28 -5.38 23.57
CA MET A 479 8.10 -5.18 24.43
C MET A 479 7.77 -3.71 24.63
N ARG A 480 8.76 -2.82 24.72
CA ARG A 480 8.53 -1.36 24.78
C ARG A 480 7.85 -0.84 23.53
N VAL A 481 8.31 -1.26 22.34
CA VAL A 481 7.69 -0.88 21.07
C VAL A 481 6.25 -1.41 21.01
N PHE A 482 6.02 -2.66 21.39
CA PHE A 482 4.70 -3.26 21.40
C PHE A 482 3.72 -2.51 22.33
N GLN A 483 4.17 -2.16 23.53
CA GLN A 483 3.34 -1.38 24.46
C GLN A 483 3.07 0.04 23.95
N ALA A 484 4.05 0.68 23.31
CA ALA A 484 3.84 1.98 22.68
C ALA A 484 2.78 1.91 21.56
N MET A 485 2.80 0.84 20.74
CA MET A 485 1.77 0.61 19.71
C MET A 485 0.39 0.45 20.35
N ARG A 486 0.27 -0.36 21.41
CA ARG A 486 -0.99 -0.55 22.16
C ARG A 486 -1.53 0.78 22.72
N ASN A 487 -0.65 1.58 23.33
CA ASN A 487 -1.02 2.87 23.91
C ASN A 487 -1.38 3.94 22.86
N SER A 488 -0.90 3.79 21.62
CA SER A 488 -1.22 4.71 20.52
C SER A 488 -2.60 4.48 19.88
N GLY A 489 -3.36 3.49 20.35
CA GLY A 489 -4.70 3.17 19.83
C GLY A 489 -4.70 2.47 18.47
N LEU A 490 -3.57 1.89 18.06
CA LEU A 490 -3.50 1.06 16.86
C LEU A 490 -4.21 -0.27 17.12
N GLU A 491 -5.10 -0.67 16.21
CA GLU A 491 -5.67 -2.02 16.21
C GLU A 491 -4.56 -3.03 15.88
N LEU A 492 -4.07 -3.71 16.92
CA LEU A 492 -3.04 -4.73 16.78
C LEU A 492 -3.66 -5.98 16.16
N ASN A 493 -3.14 -6.39 15.00
CA ASN A 493 -3.50 -7.66 14.39
C ASN A 493 -2.66 -8.82 14.95
N ILE A 494 -3.07 -10.05 14.61
CA ILE A 494 -2.40 -11.28 15.06
C ILE A 494 -0.92 -11.37 14.65
N ILE A 495 -0.50 -10.66 13.60
CA ILE A 495 0.88 -10.70 13.09
C ILE A 495 1.87 -10.21 14.14
N PHE A 496 1.55 -9.15 14.89
CA PHE A 496 2.46 -8.62 15.92
C PHE A 496 2.66 -9.58 17.09
N TYR A 497 1.58 -10.24 17.52
CA TYR A 497 1.66 -11.28 18.55
C TYR A 497 2.49 -12.47 18.05
N ASN A 498 2.27 -12.93 16.82
CA ASN A 498 3.04 -14.04 16.24
C ASN A 498 4.55 -13.72 16.21
N ILE A 499 4.94 -12.50 15.83
CA ILE A 499 6.36 -12.08 15.82
C ILE A 499 6.97 -12.12 17.23
N LEU A 500 6.23 -11.65 18.24
CA LEU A 500 6.72 -11.61 19.62
C LEU A 500 6.77 -13.00 20.25
N ILE A 501 5.72 -13.81 20.08
CA ILE A 501 5.67 -15.19 20.56
C ILE A 501 6.82 -15.99 19.93
N ASP A 502 7.02 -15.91 18.61
CA ASP A 502 8.13 -16.58 17.92
C ASP A 502 9.50 -16.10 18.40
N GLY A 503 9.65 -14.78 18.58
CA GLY A 503 10.84 -14.18 19.15
C GLY A 503 11.16 -14.68 20.55
N MET A 504 10.18 -14.70 21.45
CA MET A 504 10.31 -15.17 22.82
C MET A 504 10.63 -16.66 22.89
N CYS A 505 9.93 -17.48 22.09
CA CYS A 505 10.20 -18.92 21.97
C CYS A 505 11.61 -19.21 21.47
N LYS A 506 12.16 -18.39 20.56
CA LYS A 506 13.55 -18.54 20.07
C LYS A 506 14.61 -18.12 21.08
N ILE A 507 14.29 -17.19 21.97
CA ILE A 507 15.20 -16.73 23.04
C ILE A 507 15.12 -17.67 24.27
N GLY A 508 14.05 -18.44 24.41
CA GLY A 508 13.79 -19.36 25.53
C GLY A 508 12.91 -18.78 26.65
N HIS A 509 12.23 -17.65 26.40
CA HIS A 509 11.30 -17.04 27.35
C HIS A 509 9.87 -17.57 27.18
N ILE A 510 9.67 -18.88 27.37
CA ILE A 510 8.39 -19.56 27.12
C ILE A 510 7.25 -19.01 27.97
N GLU A 511 7.47 -18.74 29.26
CA GLU A 511 6.43 -18.21 30.15
C GLU A 511 5.83 -16.88 29.65
N VAL A 512 6.65 -16.04 29.01
CA VAL A 512 6.18 -14.77 28.44
C VAL A 512 5.44 -15.03 27.12
N ALA A 513 5.95 -15.97 26.30
CA ALA A 513 5.29 -16.38 25.06
C ALA A 513 3.89 -16.95 25.32
N GLU A 514 3.73 -17.80 26.34
CA GLU A 514 2.44 -18.36 26.74
C GLU A 514 1.45 -17.31 27.24
N ARG A 515 1.92 -16.34 28.05
CA ARG A 515 1.08 -15.22 28.47
C ARG A 515 0.58 -14.43 27.26
N MET A 516 1.46 -14.11 26.32
CA MET A 516 1.08 -13.43 25.08
C MET A 516 0.11 -14.24 24.22
N PHE A 517 0.28 -15.56 24.16
CA PHE A 517 -0.63 -16.46 23.47
C PHE A 517 -2.03 -16.43 24.09
N ASN A 518 -2.12 -16.47 25.43
CA ASN A 518 -3.39 -16.41 26.15
C ASN A 518 -4.06 -15.03 26.04
N GLU A 519 -3.28 -13.95 25.94
CA GLU A 519 -3.79 -12.59 25.71
C GLU A 519 -4.51 -12.43 24.35
N LEU A 520 -4.24 -13.27 23.35
CA LEU A 520 -4.92 -13.21 22.05
C LEU A 520 -6.44 -13.30 22.22
N SER A 521 -6.91 -14.35 22.90
CA SER A 521 -8.33 -14.60 23.13
C SER A 521 -8.98 -13.50 23.97
N VAL A 522 -8.26 -12.96 24.95
CA VAL A 522 -8.74 -11.85 25.81
C VAL A 522 -8.96 -10.58 24.98
N ASN A 523 -8.11 -10.34 23.98
CA ASN A 523 -8.22 -9.19 23.08
C ASN A 523 -9.16 -9.45 21.88
N GLY A 524 -9.94 -10.54 21.89
CA GLY A 524 -10.87 -10.88 20.81
C GLY A 524 -10.20 -11.37 19.51
N LEU A 525 -8.92 -11.71 19.55
CA LEU A 525 -8.19 -12.31 18.43
C LEU A 525 -8.20 -13.83 18.55
N LYS A 526 -8.56 -14.52 17.45
CA LYS A 526 -8.50 -15.99 17.40
C LYS A 526 -7.10 -16.46 16.97
N PRO A 527 -6.41 -17.32 17.73
CA PRO A 527 -5.13 -17.88 17.32
C PRO A 527 -5.25 -18.64 15.98
N SER A 528 -4.32 -18.37 15.06
CA SER A 528 -4.27 -19.06 13.76
C SER A 528 -3.48 -20.37 13.85
N VAL A 529 -3.59 -21.24 12.84
CA VAL A 529 -2.75 -22.46 12.70
C VAL A 529 -1.26 -22.12 12.84
N TYR A 530 -0.83 -21.01 12.23
CA TYR A 530 0.54 -20.50 12.35
C TYR A 530 0.92 -20.11 13.78
N THR A 531 -0.01 -19.51 14.54
CA THR A 531 0.21 -19.12 15.93
C THR A 531 0.41 -20.33 16.83
N TYR A 532 -0.42 -21.37 16.67
CA TYR A 532 -0.25 -22.64 17.37
C TYR A 532 1.10 -23.30 17.01
N ASN A 533 1.46 -23.32 15.72
CA ASN A 533 2.74 -23.89 15.27
C ASN A 533 3.96 -23.22 15.91
N ILE A 534 3.93 -21.89 16.07
CA ILE A 534 5.00 -21.16 16.76
C ILE A 534 5.12 -21.66 18.22
N MET A 535 4.00 -21.70 18.94
CA MET A 535 3.99 -22.05 20.36
C MET A 535 4.37 -23.51 20.60
N ILE A 536 3.83 -24.45 19.80
CA ILE A 536 4.18 -25.88 19.85
C ILE A 536 5.67 -26.07 19.59
N ASN A 537 6.22 -25.45 18.53
CA ASN A 537 7.65 -25.54 18.23
C ASN A 537 8.52 -24.96 19.35
N GLY A 538 8.07 -23.86 19.97
CA GLY A 538 8.74 -23.25 21.13
C GLY A 538 8.80 -24.20 22.32
N LEU A 539 7.66 -24.73 22.74
CA LEU A 539 7.55 -25.69 23.85
C LEU A 539 8.38 -26.96 23.59
N CYS A 540 8.34 -27.49 22.37
CA CYS A 540 9.14 -28.65 22.01
C CYS A 540 10.65 -28.39 22.07
N LYS A 541 11.13 -27.17 21.74
CA LYS A 541 12.56 -26.82 21.81
C LYS A 541 13.07 -26.66 23.23
N GLU A 542 12.19 -26.29 24.14
CA GLU A 542 12.50 -26.06 25.57
C GLU A 542 12.34 -27.32 26.42
N GLY A 543 11.96 -28.44 25.80
CA GLY A 543 11.86 -29.72 26.48
C GLY A 543 10.50 -29.99 27.13
N LEU A 544 9.44 -29.29 26.71
CA LEU A 544 8.07 -29.42 27.22
C LEU A 544 7.12 -30.03 26.16
N PRO A 545 7.37 -31.26 25.67
CA PRO A 545 6.59 -31.84 24.59
C PRO A 545 5.16 -32.22 25.01
N ASP A 546 4.90 -32.48 26.29
CA ASP A 546 3.55 -32.80 26.77
C ASP A 546 2.61 -31.59 26.77
N GLU A 547 3.10 -30.42 27.17
CA GLU A 547 2.37 -29.16 27.07
C GLU A 547 2.12 -28.79 25.60
N ALA A 548 3.13 -28.98 24.74
CA ALA A 548 3.00 -28.80 23.30
C ALA A 548 1.89 -29.70 22.71
N TYR A 549 1.79 -30.95 23.17
CA TYR A 549 0.76 -31.90 22.75
C TYR A 549 -0.64 -31.50 23.21
N GLN A 550 -0.78 -30.99 24.44
CA GLN A 550 -2.05 -30.45 24.92
C GLN A 550 -2.50 -29.28 24.05
N LEU A 551 -1.58 -28.37 23.71
CA LEU A 551 -1.87 -27.24 22.83
C LEU A 551 -2.28 -27.71 21.42
N PHE A 552 -1.62 -28.73 20.88
CA PHE A 552 -1.95 -29.37 19.60
C PHE A 552 -3.37 -29.95 19.58
N ARG A 553 -3.79 -30.65 20.65
CA ARG A 553 -5.14 -31.21 20.76
C ARG A 553 -6.21 -30.12 20.90
N ARG A 554 -5.92 -29.05 21.66
CA ARG A 554 -6.80 -27.88 21.82
C ARG A 554 -7.03 -27.09 20.53
N MET A 555 -6.26 -27.33 19.47
CA MET A 555 -6.52 -26.71 18.17
C MET A 555 -7.92 -27.08 17.65
N GLY A 556 -8.29 -28.36 17.74
CA GLY A 556 -9.59 -28.86 17.28
C GLY A 556 -10.79 -28.22 18.02
N ASP A 557 -10.63 -27.96 19.32
CA ASP A 557 -11.66 -27.31 20.15
C ASP A 557 -11.93 -25.85 19.78
N ASN A 558 -11.01 -25.20 19.04
CA ASN A 558 -11.08 -23.79 18.65
C ASN A 558 -11.45 -23.61 17.16
N ASP A 559 -12.06 -24.62 16.53
CA ASP A 559 -12.36 -24.66 15.09
C ASP A 559 -11.12 -24.44 14.20
N CYS A 560 -9.94 -24.79 14.71
CA CYS A 560 -8.64 -24.61 14.06
C CYS A 560 -8.00 -25.98 13.86
N PHE A 561 -8.04 -26.53 12.64
CA PHE A 561 -7.55 -27.90 12.43
C PHE A 561 -6.03 -27.93 12.19
N PRO A 562 -5.30 -28.89 12.81
CA PRO A 562 -3.89 -29.08 12.54
C PRO A 562 -3.62 -29.39 11.05
N ASP A 563 -2.67 -28.67 10.46
CA ASP A 563 -2.21 -28.90 9.08
C ASP A 563 -0.99 -29.84 9.05
N SER A 564 -0.46 -30.10 7.84
CA SER A 564 0.76 -30.91 7.68
C SER A 564 1.93 -30.36 8.50
N ILE A 565 2.07 -29.04 8.62
CA ILE A 565 3.15 -28.41 9.38
C ILE A 565 2.97 -28.69 10.88
N CYS A 566 1.75 -28.59 11.40
CA CYS A 566 1.44 -28.91 12.81
C CYS A 566 1.87 -30.34 13.18
N TYR A 567 1.46 -31.31 12.38
CA TYR A 567 1.81 -32.73 12.60
C TYR A 567 3.32 -32.93 12.56
N ASN A 568 3.99 -32.41 11.53
CA ASN A 568 5.45 -32.53 11.38
C ASN A 568 6.18 -31.88 12.57
N VAL A 569 5.84 -30.64 12.95
CA VAL A 569 6.46 -29.94 14.10
C VAL A 569 6.29 -30.73 15.40
N MET A 570 5.10 -31.25 15.67
CA MET A 570 4.81 -32.00 16.89
C MET A 570 5.58 -33.34 16.93
N ILE A 571 5.58 -34.09 15.83
CA ILE A 571 6.30 -35.36 15.71
C ILE A 571 7.82 -35.14 15.87
N GLN A 572 8.36 -34.13 15.18
CA GLN A 572 9.77 -33.73 15.33
C GLN A 572 10.10 -33.33 16.77
N GLY A 573 9.19 -32.62 17.44
CA GLY A 573 9.30 -32.25 18.84
C GLY A 573 9.37 -33.46 19.77
N PHE A 574 8.52 -34.46 19.57
CA PHE A 574 8.58 -35.70 20.34
C PHE A 574 9.85 -36.51 20.08
N PHE A 575 10.31 -36.61 18.83
CA PHE A 575 11.57 -37.28 18.51
C PHE A 575 12.78 -36.60 19.17
N ARG A 576 12.82 -35.27 19.18
CA ARG A 576 13.91 -34.50 19.84
C ARG A 576 13.93 -34.67 21.36
N ASN A 577 12.78 -34.96 21.97
CA ASN A 577 12.63 -35.16 23.42
C ASN A 577 12.48 -36.65 23.81
N SER A 578 12.96 -37.57 22.99
CA SER A 578 12.98 -39.02 23.24
C SER A 578 11.61 -39.67 23.52
N SER A 579 10.50 -39.02 23.15
CA SER A 579 9.13 -39.49 23.37
C SER A 579 8.63 -40.28 22.16
N THR A 580 9.29 -41.41 21.89
CA THR A 580 9.17 -42.13 20.61
C THR A 580 7.80 -42.77 20.37
N SER A 581 7.14 -43.32 21.39
CA SER A 581 5.80 -43.95 21.21
C SER A 581 4.76 -42.93 20.77
N LYS A 582 4.67 -41.78 21.46
CA LYS A 582 3.74 -40.68 21.11
C LYS A 582 4.02 -40.14 19.70
N ALA A 583 5.30 -40.06 19.30
CA ALA A 583 5.68 -39.67 17.94
C ALA A 583 5.16 -40.66 16.89
N THR A 584 5.27 -41.97 17.14
CA THR A 584 4.78 -43.01 16.23
C THR A 584 3.26 -43.07 16.14
N GLU A 585 2.56 -42.84 17.25
CA GLU A 585 1.09 -42.76 17.28
C GLU A 585 0.58 -41.57 16.46
N LEU A 586 1.20 -40.39 16.61
CA LEU A 586 0.87 -39.20 15.81
C LEU A 586 1.21 -39.38 14.34
N LEU A 587 2.27 -40.11 14.01
CA LEU A 587 2.63 -40.41 12.62
C LEU A 587 1.59 -41.35 11.98
N ALA A 588 1.07 -42.34 12.71
CA ALA A 588 -0.03 -43.18 12.24
C ALA A 588 -1.32 -42.35 12.03
N GLU A 589 -1.67 -41.48 12.98
CA GLU A 589 -2.82 -40.56 12.84
C GLU A 589 -2.66 -39.64 11.62
N MET A 590 -1.45 -39.17 11.36
CA MET A 590 -1.13 -38.32 10.21
C MET A 590 -1.38 -39.05 8.87
N VAL A 591 -0.96 -40.32 8.78
CA VAL A 591 -1.16 -41.17 7.60
C VAL A 591 -2.64 -41.51 7.41
N ASP A 592 -3.37 -41.86 8.48
CA ASP A 592 -4.80 -42.17 8.42
C ASP A 592 -5.63 -40.97 7.90
N LYS A 593 -5.17 -39.75 8.18
CA LYS A 593 -5.79 -38.51 7.67
C LYS A 593 -5.34 -38.14 6.25
N GLY A 594 -4.50 -38.95 5.61
CA GLY A 594 -3.99 -38.70 4.25
C GLY A 594 -2.98 -37.54 4.18
N ILE A 595 -2.36 -37.16 5.29
CA ILE A 595 -1.38 -36.07 5.37
C ILE A 595 0.03 -36.67 5.23
N SER A 596 0.87 -36.09 4.36
CA SER A 596 2.23 -36.60 4.11
C SER A 596 3.27 -36.00 5.05
N ALA A 597 4.15 -36.87 5.56
CA ALA A 597 5.32 -36.47 6.34
C ALA A 597 6.32 -35.70 5.47
N ASP A 598 6.90 -34.63 6.02
CA ASP A 598 7.96 -33.89 5.33
C ASP A 598 9.30 -34.67 5.36
N PHE A 599 10.25 -34.24 4.55
CA PHE A 599 11.57 -34.86 4.47
C PHE A 599 12.31 -34.92 5.83
N CYS A 600 12.13 -33.90 6.69
CA CYS A 600 12.79 -33.84 7.99
C CYS A 600 12.22 -34.87 8.97
N THR A 601 10.89 -34.98 9.03
CA THR A 601 10.17 -35.96 9.85
C THR A 601 10.48 -37.38 9.38
N ALA A 602 10.48 -37.63 8.06
CA ALA A 602 10.86 -38.91 7.49
C ALA A 602 12.31 -39.28 7.84
N THR A 603 13.24 -38.32 7.75
CA THR A 603 14.65 -38.53 8.11
C THR A 603 14.82 -38.85 9.60
N LEU A 604 14.11 -38.14 10.49
CA LEU A 604 14.16 -38.41 11.93
C LEU A 604 13.59 -39.79 12.27
N TYR A 605 12.50 -40.19 11.61
CA TYR A 605 11.93 -41.51 11.78
C TYR A 605 12.85 -42.63 11.28
N VAL A 606 13.47 -42.47 10.10
CA VAL A 606 14.45 -43.43 9.56
C VAL A 606 15.69 -43.53 10.47
N ASN A 607 16.20 -42.41 10.97
CA ASN A 607 17.31 -42.40 11.93
C ASN A 607 16.97 -43.15 13.23
N LEU A 608 15.70 -43.12 13.65
CA LEU A 608 15.22 -43.87 14.80
C LEU A 608 15.23 -45.39 14.53
N LEU A 609 14.80 -45.81 13.34
CA LEU A 609 14.83 -47.22 12.91
C LEU A 609 16.26 -47.76 12.74
N LEU A 610 17.20 -46.90 12.34
CA LEU A 610 18.61 -47.25 12.14
C LEU A 610 19.46 -47.23 13.42
N ARG A 611 18.93 -46.73 14.55
CA ARG A 611 19.59 -46.76 15.86
C ARG A 611 18.73 -47.52 16.90
N PRO A 612 18.72 -48.85 16.89
CA PRO A 612 17.98 -49.65 17.87
C PRO A 612 18.59 -49.61 19.29
N ASP A 613 19.86 -49.21 19.41
CA ASP A 613 20.61 -49.28 20.67
C ASP A 613 20.67 -47.93 21.38
N ASN A 614 19.66 -47.67 22.19
CA ASN A 614 19.87 -47.18 23.56
C ASN A 614 18.68 -47.62 24.43
N SER A 615 18.85 -48.83 24.95
CA SER A 615 18.25 -49.39 26.17
C SER A 615 16.73 -49.45 26.24
N ILE A 616 16.17 -50.46 25.57
CA ILE A 616 15.28 -51.40 26.25
C ILE A 616 16.17 -52.23 27.19
N LEU A 617 16.11 -51.96 28.49
CA LEU A 617 16.57 -52.89 29.51
C LEU A 617 15.59 -52.79 30.69
N ILE A 618 14.55 -53.64 30.54
CA ILE A 618 13.62 -54.26 31.51
C ILE A 618 13.03 -53.37 32.59
#